data_AF-A0A1R2AWL9-F1
#
_entry.id   AF-A0A1R2AWL9-F1
#
_cell.length_a   1.000
_cell.length_b   1.000
_cell.length_c   1.000
_cell.angle_alpha   90.00
_cell.angle_beta   90.00
_cell.angle_gamma   90.00
#
_symmetry.space_group_name_H-M   'P 1'
#
loop_
_entity.id
_entity.type
_entity.pdbx_description
1 polymer ?
#
loop_
_entity_poly.entity_id
_entity_poly.type
_entity_poly.pdbx_seq_one_letter_code
_entity_poly.pdbx_strand_id
1 'polypeptide(L)' 'MPYPISRGIVQSWEDMERVWAHAFNNELRTATDDHPVFITEASLNPKSNREKMTQIMFEKFNISSFYVGNQYFHYTQ' A
#
# COMPACT_ATOMS: atom_id res chain seq x y z
N MET A 1 -17.21 -6.46 10.23
CA MET A 1 -15.88 -5.80 10.25
C MET A 1 -15.83 -4.89 9.04
N PRO A 2 -15.62 -3.57 9.18
CA PRO A 2 -15.48 -2.72 8.01
C PRO A 2 -14.25 -3.17 7.22
N TYR A 3 -14.39 -3.35 5.91
CA TYR A 3 -13.26 -3.62 5.04
C TYR A 3 -12.32 -2.40 5.05
N PRO A 4 -11.00 -2.60 5.07
CA PRO A 4 -10.05 -1.50 5.21
C PRO A 4 -10.06 -0.56 4.00
N ILE A 5 -10.58 -1.01 2.85
CA ILE A 5 -10.70 -0.25 1.61
C ILE A 5 -12.17 -0.21 1.19
N SER A 6 -12.66 0.97 0.83
CA SER A 6 -13.98 1.18 0.21
C SER A 6 -13.82 2.04 -1.03
N ARG A 7 -14.37 1.57 -2.16
CA ARG A 7 -14.29 2.26 -3.48
C ARG A 7 -12.85 2.64 -3.86
N GLY A 8 -11.87 1.78 -3.56
CA GLY A 8 -10.45 2.01 -3.86
C GLY A 8 -9.74 2.99 -2.93
N ILE A 9 -10.41 3.50 -1.89
CA ILE A 9 -9.85 4.43 -0.89
C ILE A 9 -9.74 3.73 0.46
N VAL A 10 -8.57 3.85 1.10
CA VAL A 10 -8.33 3.35 2.46
C VAL A 10 -9.24 4.09 3.45
N GLN A 11 -10.02 3.32 4.21
CA GLN A 11 -10.92 3.82 5.26
C GLN A 11 -10.35 3.57 6.67
N SER A 12 -9.54 2.52 6.84
CA SER A 12 -8.90 2.16 8.11
C SER A 12 -7.44 1.81 7.87
N TRP A 13 -6.54 2.69 8.31
CA TRP A 13 -5.09 2.46 8.20
C TRP A 13 -4.62 1.35 9.13
N GLU A 14 -5.21 1.24 10.32
CA GLU A 14 -4.91 0.16 11.26
C GLU A 14 -5.19 -1.22 10.64
N ASP A 15 -6.34 -1.36 9.97
CA ASP A 15 -6.68 -2.63 9.32
C ASP A 15 -5.85 -2.86 8.05
N MET A 16 -5.49 -1.81 7.30
CA MET A 16 -4.55 -1.95 6.17
C MET A 16 -3.17 -2.44 6.63
N GLU A 17 -2.66 -1.93 7.74
CA GLU A 17 -1.40 -2.38 8.32
C GLU A 17 -1.46 -3.86 8.69
N ARG A 18 -2.58 -4.35 9.22
CA ARG A 18 -2.78 -5.78 9.49
C ARG A 18 -2.79 -6.62 8.20
N VAL A 19 -3.42 -6.11 7.13
CA VAL A 19 -3.41 -6.77 5.82
C VAL A 19 -2.00 -6.88 5.26
N TRP A 20 -1.22 -5.78 5.27
CA TRP A 20 0.16 -5.80 4.78
C TRP A 20 1.07 -6.67 5.64
N ALA A 21 0.94 -6.61 6.97
CA ALA A 21 1.71 -7.48 7.86
C ALA A 21 1.44 -8.96 7.58
N HIS A 22 0.18 -9.33 7.34
CA HIS A 22 -0.18 -10.69 6.97
C HIS A 22 0.43 -11.09 5.61
N ALA A 23 0.32 -10.22 4.60
CA ALA A 23 0.88 -10.47 3.27
C ALA A 23 2.41 -10.69 3.33
N PHE A 24 3.15 -9.82 4.02
CA PHE A 24 4.61 -9.94 4.11
C PHE A 24 5.05 -11.13 4.95
N ASN A 25 4.47 -11.32 6.14
CA ASN A 25 4.99 -12.28 7.12
C ASN A 25 4.45 -13.70 6.93
N ASN A 26 3.18 -13.85 6.54
CA ASN A 26 2.51 -15.14 6.52
C ASN A 26 2.47 -15.75 5.12
N GLU A 27 2.14 -14.92 4.13
CA GLU A 27 1.96 -15.37 2.73
C GLU A 27 3.29 -15.37 1.99
N LEU A 28 3.98 -14.23 1.91
CA LEU A 28 5.27 -14.11 1.22
C LEU A 28 6.43 -14.66 2.05
N ARG A 29 6.33 -14.60 3.39
CA ARG A 29 7.34 -15.08 4.35
C ARG A 29 8.74 -14.53 4.05
N THR A 30 8.80 -13.26 3.71
CA THR A 30 10.03 -12.60 3.28
C THR A 30 10.33 -11.40 4.16
N ALA A 31 11.62 -11.11 4.31
CA ALA A 31 12.07 -9.86 4.90
C ALA A 31 11.76 -8.71 3.92
N THR A 32 11.17 -7.64 4.43
CA THR A 32 10.68 -6.49 3.64
C THR A 32 11.79 -5.52 3.24
N ASP A 33 12.93 -5.58 3.91
CA ASP A 33 14.14 -4.80 3.61
C ASP A 33 14.90 -5.31 2.37
N ASP A 34 14.82 -6.61 2.10
CA ASP A 34 15.49 -7.25 0.95
C ASP A 34 14.80 -7.01 -0.41
N HIS A 35 13.57 -6.47 -0.42
CA HIS A 35 12.77 -6.36 -1.65
C HIS A 35 12.12 -4.98 -1.83
N PRO A 36 12.16 -4.40 -3.04
CA PRO A 36 11.37 -3.21 -3.35
C PRO A 36 9.88 -3.55 -3.33
N VAL A 37 9.06 -2.65 -2.78
CA VAL A 37 7.60 -2.80 -2.73
C VAL A 37 6.94 -1.93 -3.78
N PHE A 38 6.10 -2.54 -4.61
CA PHE A 38 5.24 -1.87 -5.58
C PHE A 38 3.78 -2.00 -5.16
N ILE A 39 3.08 -0.87 -4.99
CA ILE A 39 1.65 -0.85 -4.67
C ILE A 39 0.89 -0.11 -5.75
N THR A 40 -0.31 -0.58 -6.05
CA THR A 40 -1.21 0.11 -6.95
C THR A 40 -2.22 0.98 -6.19
N GLU A 41 -2.55 2.17 -6.69
CA GLU A 41 -3.57 3.06 -6.11
C GLU A 41 -4.71 3.37 -7.10
N ALA A 42 -5.86 3.78 -6.58
CA ALA A 42 -6.96 4.30 -7.40
C ALA A 42 -6.57 5.65 -8.03
N SER A 43 -7.09 5.95 -9.22
CA SER A 43 -6.71 7.17 -9.97
C SER A 43 -7.06 8.47 -9.25
N LEU A 44 -8.06 8.46 -8.38
CA LEU A 44 -8.47 9.59 -7.55
C LEU A 44 -8.04 9.43 -6.09
N ASN A 45 -6.95 8.70 -5.82
CA ASN A 45 -6.43 8.54 -4.47
C ASN A 45 -5.90 9.90 -3.96
N PRO A 46 -6.40 10.41 -2.81
CA PRO A 46 -5.91 11.65 -2.23
C PRO A 46 -4.41 11.60 -1.99
N LYS A 47 -3.71 12.72 -2.23
CA LYS A 47 -2.27 12.83 -1.98
C LYS A 47 -1.91 12.46 -0.54
N SER A 48 -2.74 12.87 0.42
CA SER A 48 -2.57 12.54 1.85
C SER A 48 -2.56 11.03 2.11
N ASN A 49 -3.36 10.25 1.37
CA ASN A 49 -3.35 8.81 1.48
C ASN A 49 -2.06 8.23 0.91
N ARG A 50 -1.57 8.76 -0.21
CA ARG A 50 -0.28 8.34 -0.77
C ARG A 50 0.86 8.64 0.20
N GLU A 51 0.88 9.84 0.79
CA GLU A 51 1.86 10.23 1.81
C GLU A 51 1.79 9.30 3.02
N LYS A 52 0.59 9.00 3.52
CA LYS A 52 0.41 8.10 4.67
C LYS A 52 0.85 6.66 4.36
N MET A 53 0.54 6.16 3.17
CA MET A 53 0.97 4.86 2.70
C MET A 53 2.50 4.77 2.64
N THR A 54 3.15 5.77 2.02
CA THR A 54 4.61 5.87 1.97
C THR A 54 5.22 5.90 3.38
N GLN A 55 4.65 6.70 4.29
CA GLN A 55 5.10 6.78 5.68
C GLN A 55 5.07 5.40 6.34
N ILE A 56 3.93 4.71 6.29
CA ILE A 56 3.75 3.38 6.91
C ILE A 56 4.75 2.38 6.34
N MET A 57 4.92 2.36 5.01
CA MET A 57 5.81 1.43 4.34
C MET A 57 7.26 1.59 4.81
N PHE A 58 7.77 2.82 4.86
CA PHE A 58 9.14 3.07 5.32
C PHE A 58 9.28 2.97 6.85
N GLU A 59 8.44 3.64 7.62
CA GLU A 59 8.64 3.76 9.07
C GLU A 59 8.24 2.51 9.84
N LYS A 60 7.22 1.77 9.37
CA LYS A 60 6.71 0.58 10.06
C LYS A 60 7.20 -0.73 9.46
N PHE A 61 7.22 -0.84 8.13
CA PHE A 61 7.65 -2.06 7.44
C PHE A 61 9.11 -2.03 7.01
N ASN A 62 9.82 -0.91 7.21
CA ASN A 62 11.26 -0.78 6.97
C ASN A 62 11.69 -1.25 5.57
N ILE A 63 10.86 -0.97 4.55
CA ILE A 63 11.20 -1.33 3.17
C ILE A 63 12.36 -0.47 2.66
N SER A 64 13.20 -1.02 1.80
CA SER A 64 14.36 -0.29 1.23
C SER A 64 13.99 0.60 0.05
N SER A 65 12.92 0.26 -0.68
CA SER A 65 12.47 1.00 -1.86
C SER A 65 10.98 0.85 -2.09
N PHE A 66 10.33 1.91 -2.56
CA PHE A 66 8.88 1.99 -2.72
C PHE A 66 8.48 2.67 -4.02
N TYR A 67 7.48 2.12 -4.71
CA TYR A 67 6.82 2.79 -5.83
C TYR A 67 5.31 2.60 -5.78
N VAL A 68 4.57 3.65 -6.18
CA VAL A 68 3.11 3.62 -6.30
C VAL A 68 2.70 3.82 -7.76
N GLY A 69 2.04 2.81 -8.33
CA GLY A 69 1.48 2.85 -9.68
C GLY A 69 -0.02 3.11 -9.68
N ASN A 70 -0.55 3.82 -10.67
CA ASN A 70 -1.99 3.95 -10.84
C ASN A 70 -2.58 2.63 -11.38
N GLN A 71 -3.66 2.15 -10.78
CA GLN A 71 -4.37 0.92 -11.21
C GLN A 71 -4.96 1.03 -12.61
N TYR A 72 -5.38 2.23 -13.00
CA TYR A 72 -5.89 2.49 -14.33
C TYR A 72 -4.85 3.30 -15.10
N PHE A 73 -4.24 2.66 -16.09
CA PHE A 73 -3.55 3.38 -17.14
C PHE A 73 -4.64 3.99 -18.02
N HIS A 74 -4.88 5.30 -17.90
CA HIS A 74 -5.73 5.99 -18.87
C HIS A 74 -5.04 5.91 -20.23
N TYR A 75 -5.54 5.09 -21.14
CA TYR A 75 -5.27 5.26 -22.57
C TYR A 75 -5.97 6.54 -23.02
N THR A 76 -5.34 7.68 -22.82
CA THR A 76 -5.65 8.88 -23.60
C THR A 76 -4.34 9.48 -24.05
N GLN A 77 -4.14 9.38 -25.37
CA GLN A 77 -3.42 10.37 -26.14
C GLN A 77 -3.91 11.79 -25.79
#